data_AF-A0YXP4-F1
#
_entry.id   AF-A0YXP4-F1
#
_cell.length_a   1.000
_cell.length_b   1.000
_cell.length_c   1.000
_cell.angle_alpha   90.00
_cell.angle_beta   90.00
_cell.angle_gamma   90.00
#
_symmetry.space_group_name_H-M   'P 1'
#
loop_
_entity.id
_entity.type
_entity.pdbx_description
1 polymer ?
#
loop_
_entity_poly.entity_id
_entity_poly.type
_entity_poly.pdbx_seq_one_letter_code
_entity_poly.pdbx_strand_id
1 'polypeptide(L)'
;MHERIANTRKDFQHKLSRKLVNENQVIIVENLAVKNMIKNHNLAKAISDCGWSEFTRQLKYKAEKDGKTYLEIGRFFPSSKTCHVCLNRIDSLPLDIRSWECSNCKTKHDRDINAAVNIRAGRLTDISVGNQRYCPRRQCKTKTGAQAICSGGCC
;
A
#
# COMPACT_ATOMS: atom_id res chain seq x y z
N MET A 1 -20.80 0.03 -26.49
CA MET A 1 -20.81 -0.85 -25.29
C MET A 1 -19.62 -0.60 -24.38
N HIS A 2 -18.38 -0.57 -24.90
CA HIS A 2 -17.16 -0.36 -24.09
C HIS A 2 -17.11 0.97 -23.32
N GLU A 3 -17.66 2.05 -23.89
CA GLU A 3 -17.71 3.36 -23.22
C GLU A 3 -18.55 3.34 -21.94
N ARG A 4 -19.74 2.73 -21.98
CA ARG A 4 -20.63 2.62 -20.80
C ARG A 4 -19.95 1.89 -19.65
N ILE A 5 -19.29 0.77 -19.93
CA ILE A 5 -18.57 -0.03 -18.92
C ILE A 5 -17.43 0.79 -18.32
N ALA A 6 -16.65 1.49 -19.17
CA ALA A 6 -15.57 2.34 -18.70
C ALA A 6 -16.07 3.49 -17.82
N ASN A 7 -17.19 4.11 -18.18
CA ASN A 7 -17.78 5.21 -17.43
C ASN A 7 -18.37 4.74 -16.09
N THR A 8 -19.06 3.59 -16.05
CA THR A 8 -19.55 3.00 -14.80
C THR A 8 -18.40 2.69 -13.84
N ARG A 9 -17.30 2.11 -14.34
CA ARG A 9 -16.12 1.85 -13.52
C ARG A 9 -15.49 3.13 -12.98
N LYS A 10 -15.33 4.15 -13.82
CA LYS A 10 -14.80 5.45 -13.41
C LYS A 10 -15.68 6.11 -12.34
N ASP A 11 -17.00 6.09 -12.53
CA ASP A 11 -17.97 6.63 -11.58
C ASP A 11 -17.87 5.91 -10.22
N PHE A 12 -17.84 4.58 -10.23
CA PHE A 12 -17.63 3.77 -9.02
C PHE A 12 -16.32 4.15 -8.30
N GLN A 13 -15.20 4.22 -9.02
CA GLN A 13 -13.90 4.60 -8.47
C GLN A 13 -13.91 6.02 -7.90
N HIS A 14 -14.56 6.97 -8.59
CA HIS A 14 -14.68 8.34 -8.12
C HIS A 14 -15.52 8.45 -6.84
N LYS A 15 -16.66 7.75 -6.78
CA LYS A 15 -17.51 7.71 -5.58
C LYS A 15 -16.79 7.07 -4.41
N LEU A 16 -16.17 5.91 -4.62
CA LEU A 16 -15.43 5.19 -3.58
C LEU A 16 -14.24 5.99 -3.06
N SER A 17 -13.42 6.54 -3.95
CA SER A 17 -12.26 7.35 -3.54
C SER A 17 -12.69 8.62 -2.81
N ARG A 18 -13.81 9.26 -3.21
CA ARG A 18 -14.31 10.43 -2.48
C ARG A 18 -14.83 10.04 -1.09
N LYS A 19 -15.55 8.93 -0.98
CA LYS A 19 -16.02 8.40 0.31
C LYS A 19 -14.85 8.15 1.27
N LEU A 20 -13.84 7.40 0.82
CA LEU A 20 -12.67 7.08 1.64
C LEU A 20 -11.89 8.34 2.06
N VAL A 21 -11.70 9.28 1.14
CA VAL A 21 -11.05 10.55 1.47
C VAL A 21 -11.88 11.33 2.48
N ASN A 22 -13.20 11.41 2.35
CA ASN A 22 -14.05 12.12 3.31
C ASN A 22 -13.97 11.55 4.72
N GLU A 23 -14.08 10.23 4.85
CA GLU A 23 -14.18 9.51 6.13
C GLU A 23 -12.85 9.42 6.90
N ASN A 24 -11.71 9.59 6.22
CA ASN A 24 -10.39 9.38 6.81
C ASN A 24 -9.52 10.64 6.74
N GLN A 25 -8.70 10.87 7.76
CA GLN A 25 -7.69 11.95 7.77
C GLN A 25 -6.36 11.50 7.17
N VAL A 26 -6.03 10.22 7.37
CA VAL A 26 -4.79 9.60 6.90
C VAL A 26 -5.16 8.36 6.11
N ILE A 27 -4.64 8.26 4.89
CA ILE A 27 -4.82 7.12 4.00
C ILE A 27 -3.46 6.49 3.74
N ILE A 28 -3.34 5.20 4.05
CA ILE A 28 -2.13 4.43 3.83
C ILE A 28 -2.45 3.31 2.85
N VAL A 29 -1.66 3.17 1.79
CA VAL A 29 -1.84 2.18 0.72
C VAL A 29 -0.56 1.40 0.51
N GLU A 30 -0.63 0.13 0.11
CA GLU A 30 0.54 -0.62 -0.33
C GLU A 30 1.01 -0.18 -1.71
N ASN A 31 2.34 0.04 -1.87
CA ASN A 31 2.93 0.25 -3.19
C ASN A 31 2.98 -1.07 -3.97
N LEU A 32 1.86 -1.41 -4.61
CA LEU A 32 1.74 -2.57 -5.48
C LEU A 32 2.43 -2.31 -6.82
N ALA A 33 3.13 -3.33 -7.33
CA ALA A 33 3.78 -3.33 -8.63
C ALA A 33 2.77 -3.47 -9.78
N VAL A 34 1.71 -2.65 -9.85
CA VAL A 34 0.55 -2.92 -10.74
C VAL A 34 1.00 -3.17 -12.19
N LYS A 35 1.96 -2.39 -12.70
CA LYS A 35 2.56 -2.61 -14.03
C LYS A 35 3.19 -4.00 -14.22
N ASN A 36 3.87 -4.53 -13.20
CA ASN A 36 4.45 -5.88 -13.25
C ASN A 36 3.38 -6.95 -13.08
N MET A 37 2.35 -6.70 -12.27
CA MET A 37 1.27 -7.67 -12.06
C MET A 37 0.41 -7.84 -13.31
N ILE A 38 0.21 -6.78 -14.09
CA ILE A 38 -0.50 -6.84 -15.38
C ILE A 38 0.29 -7.65 -16.43
N LYS A 39 1.61 -7.82 -16.28
CA LYS A 39 2.38 -8.71 -17.18
C LYS A 39 2.03 -10.19 -16.99
N ASN A 40 1.47 -10.55 -15.84
CA ASN A 40 0.99 -11.91 -15.61
C ASN A 40 -0.40 -12.05 -16.22
N HIS A 41 -0.51 -12.79 -17.33
CA HIS A 41 -1.77 -12.95 -18.08
C HIS A 41 -2.93 -13.50 -17.24
N ASN A 42 -2.66 -14.31 -16.21
CA ASN A 42 -3.69 -14.85 -15.33
C ASN A 42 -4.32 -13.78 -14.42
N LEU A 43 -3.56 -12.73 -14.08
CA LEU A 43 -4.00 -11.64 -13.20
C LEU A 43 -4.35 -10.35 -13.97
N ALA A 44 -3.85 -10.21 -15.20
CA ALA A 44 -3.93 -8.99 -15.99
C ALA A 44 -5.36 -8.49 -16.16
N LYS A 45 -6.29 -9.39 -16.50
CA LYS A 45 -7.70 -9.05 -16.72
C LYS A 45 -8.36 -8.57 -15.43
N ALA A 46 -8.27 -9.35 -14.36
CA ALA A 46 -8.86 -8.99 -13.05
C ALA A 46 -8.32 -7.65 -12.53
N ILE A 47 -7.01 -7.42 -12.62
CA ILE A 47 -6.39 -6.16 -12.16
C ILE A 47 -6.83 -4.97 -13.03
N SER A 48 -6.89 -5.17 -14.35
CA SER A 48 -7.32 -4.11 -15.28
C SER A 48 -8.80 -3.77 -15.11
N ASP A 49 -9.63 -4.77 -14.84
CA ASP A 49 -11.07 -4.61 -14.58
C ASP A 49 -11.30 -3.82 -13.28
N CYS A 50 -10.55 -4.11 -12.21
CA CYS A 50 -10.61 -3.34 -10.97
C CYS A 50 -9.99 -1.93 -11.09
N GLY A 51 -9.04 -1.72 -12.00
CA GLY A 51 -8.45 -0.41 -12.30
C GLY A 51 -7.66 0.21 -11.15
N TRP A 52 -6.86 -0.59 -10.43
CA TRP A 52 -6.14 -0.17 -9.22
C TRP A 52 -5.23 1.05 -9.38
N SER A 53 -4.52 1.17 -10.52
CA SER A 53 -3.65 2.32 -10.80
C SER A 53 -4.43 3.64 -10.83
N GLU A 54 -5.63 3.61 -11.43
CA GLU A 54 -6.48 4.79 -11.54
C GLU A 54 -7.11 5.12 -10.19
N PHE A 55 -7.55 4.11 -9.44
CA PHE A 55 -8.09 4.29 -8.10
C PHE A 55 -7.07 4.89 -7.12
N THR A 56 -5.85 4.39 -7.11
CA THR A 56 -4.76 4.92 -6.26
C THR A 56 -4.37 6.34 -6.65
N ARG A 57 -4.30 6.64 -7.96
CA ARG A 57 -4.14 8.01 -8.48
C ARG A 57 -5.25 8.93 -7.96
N GLN A 58 -6.50 8.47 -7.99
CA GLN A 58 -7.66 9.24 -7.51
C GLN A 58 -7.61 9.51 -6.01
N LEU A 59 -7.27 8.51 -5.20
CA LEU A 59 -7.09 8.67 -3.77
C LEU A 59 -6.01 9.71 -3.46
N LYS A 60 -4.86 9.60 -4.11
CA LYS A 60 -3.73 10.50 -3.89
C LYS A 60 -4.11 11.96 -4.15
N TYR A 61 -4.59 12.29 -5.35
CA TYR A 61 -4.87 13.69 -5.67
C TYR A 61 -6.03 14.26 -4.84
N LYS A 62 -7.04 13.44 -4.48
CA LYS A 62 -8.17 13.89 -3.66
C LYS A 62 -7.76 14.13 -2.21
N ALA A 63 -6.90 13.26 -1.67
CA ALA A 63 -6.34 13.45 -0.33
C ALA A 63 -5.49 14.72 -0.28
N GLU A 64 -4.57 14.88 -1.24
CA GLU A 64 -3.72 16.08 -1.35
C GLU A 64 -4.55 17.36 -1.50
N LYS A 65 -5.59 17.34 -2.34
CA LYS A 65 -6.50 18.48 -2.54
C LYS A 65 -7.22 18.90 -1.24
N ASP A 66 -7.60 17.94 -0.42
CA ASP A 66 -8.31 18.18 0.85
C ASP A 66 -7.33 18.41 2.03
N GLY A 67 -6.01 18.52 1.77
CA GLY A 67 -5.00 18.68 2.81
C GLY A 67 -4.77 17.45 3.69
N LYS A 68 -5.21 16.27 3.23
CA LYS A 68 -5.13 14.99 3.94
C LYS A 68 -3.84 14.25 3.64
N THR A 69 -3.42 13.41 4.57
CA THR A 69 -2.16 12.67 4.45
C THR A 69 -2.36 11.40 3.64
N TYR A 70 -1.68 11.29 2.50
CA TYR A 70 -1.62 10.07 1.69
C TYR A 70 -0.22 9.46 1.74
N LEU A 71 -0.12 8.20 2.14
CA LEU A 71 1.15 7.48 2.28
C LEU A 71 1.13 6.14 1.55
N GLU A 72 2.25 5.79 0.94
CA GLU A 72 2.44 4.49 0.31
C GLU A 72 3.45 3.67 1.10
N ILE A 73 3.10 2.49 1.62
CA ILE A 73 4.06 1.59 2.28
C ILE A 73 4.89 0.80 1.26
N GLY A 74 6.15 0.55 1.61
CA GLY A 74 7.10 -0.14 0.74
C GLY A 74 6.65 -1.56 0.39
N ARG A 75 6.85 -1.95 -0.86
CA ARG A 75 6.43 -3.25 -1.42
C ARG A 75 6.94 -4.48 -0.67
N PHE A 76 8.13 -4.37 -0.07
CA PHE A 76 8.78 -5.49 0.62
C PHE A 76 8.44 -5.55 2.12
N PHE A 77 7.54 -4.69 2.59
CA PHE A 77 7.03 -4.76 3.94
C PHE A 77 6.20 -6.04 4.12
N PRO A 78 6.53 -6.92 5.08
CA PRO A 78 5.85 -8.20 5.25
C PRO A 78 4.50 -8.04 5.98
N SER A 79 3.60 -7.20 5.46
CA SER A 79 2.29 -6.89 6.05
C SER A 79 1.44 -8.14 6.29
N SER A 80 1.33 -9.00 5.28
CA SER A 80 0.52 -10.23 5.35
C SER A 80 1.19 -11.37 6.12
N LYS A 81 2.52 -11.38 6.20
CA LYS A 81 3.34 -12.42 6.83
C LYS A 81 3.67 -12.15 8.30
N THR A 82 3.34 -10.98 8.82
CA THR A 82 3.61 -10.62 10.21
C THR A 82 2.31 -10.73 10.98
N CYS A 83 2.29 -11.43 12.10
CA CYS A 83 1.13 -11.44 13.00
C CYS A 83 0.97 -10.05 13.62
N HIS A 84 -0.18 -9.39 13.43
CA HIS A 84 -0.40 -8.08 14.05
C HIS A 84 -0.55 -8.12 15.58
N VAL A 85 -0.75 -9.30 16.17
CA VAL A 85 -0.93 -9.47 17.63
C VAL A 85 0.41 -9.67 18.34
N CYS A 86 1.25 -10.60 17.86
CA CYS A 86 2.50 -10.96 18.53
C CYS A 86 3.76 -10.60 17.73
N LEU A 87 3.61 -9.95 16.57
CA LEU A 87 4.69 -9.54 15.67
C LEU A 87 5.54 -10.70 15.09
N ASN A 88 5.14 -11.95 15.35
CA ASN A 88 5.82 -13.11 14.77
C ASN A 88 5.66 -13.12 13.25
N ARG A 89 6.78 -13.28 12.54
CA ARG A 89 6.82 -13.35 11.08
C ARG A 89 6.86 -14.80 10.62
N ILE A 90 6.04 -15.14 9.64
CA ILE A 90 6.10 -16.43 8.94
C ILE A 90 6.94 -16.34 7.68
N ASP A 91 7.63 -17.43 7.33
CA ASP A 91 8.57 -17.46 6.21
C ASP A 91 7.84 -17.45 4.86
N SER A 92 6.86 -18.34 4.72
CA SER A 92 6.10 -18.53 3.49
C SER A 92 4.60 -18.39 3.73
N LEU A 93 3.93 -17.70 2.80
CA LEU A 93 2.48 -17.55 2.78
C LEU A 93 1.99 -17.54 1.32
N PRO A 94 1.77 -18.72 0.72
CA PRO A 94 1.26 -18.89 -0.66
C PRO A 94 -0.03 -18.10 -0.92
N LEU A 95 -0.23 -17.48 -2.10
CA LEU A 95 -1.31 -16.51 -2.36
C LEU A 95 -2.75 -17.03 -2.13
N ASP A 96 -2.96 -18.33 -2.24
CA ASP A 96 -4.22 -19.05 -2.06
C ASP A 96 -4.70 -19.13 -0.60
N ILE A 97 -3.79 -19.00 0.38
CA ILE A 97 -4.13 -19.13 1.81
C ILE A 97 -4.82 -17.85 2.33
N ARG A 98 -6.14 -17.75 2.28
CA ARG A 98 -6.85 -16.55 2.77
C ARG A 98 -6.87 -16.41 4.29
N SER A 99 -6.81 -17.52 5.01
CA SER A 99 -6.78 -17.54 6.47
C SER A 99 -5.67 -18.43 7.00
N TRP A 100 -4.98 -17.98 8.06
CA TRP A 100 -3.89 -18.73 8.69
C TRP A 100 -3.90 -18.54 10.21
N GLU A 101 -3.33 -19.49 10.93
CA GLU A 101 -3.18 -19.41 12.39
C GLU A 101 -1.73 -19.12 12.75
N CYS A 102 -1.52 -18.16 13.67
CA CYS A 102 -0.18 -17.84 14.12
C CYS A 102 0.41 -18.97 14.97
N SER A 103 1.57 -19.50 14.59
CA SER A 103 2.23 -20.57 15.34
C SER A 103 2.59 -20.19 16.78
N ASN A 104 2.88 -18.90 17.02
CA ASN A 104 3.30 -18.35 18.32
C ASN A 104 2.10 -18.06 19.26
N CYS A 105 1.14 -17.24 18.82
CA CYS A 105 0.02 -16.80 19.67
C CYS A 105 -1.32 -17.51 19.39
N LYS A 106 -1.36 -18.44 18.44
CA LYS A 106 -2.57 -19.20 18.04
C LYS A 106 -3.76 -18.38 17.55
N THR A 107 -3.55 -17.09 17.30
CA THR A 107 -4.60 -16.23 16.73
C THR A 107 -4.85 -16.60 15.27
N LYS A 108 -6.12 -16.74 14.91
CA LYS A 108 -6.55 -16.90 13.51
C LYS A 108 -6.62 -15.53 12.83
N HIS A 109 -6.02 -15.46 11.66
CA HIS A 109 -5.96 -14.25 10.86
C HIS A 109 -6.63 -14.46 9.52
N ASP A 110 -7.47 -13.50 9.12
CA ASP A 110 -7.69 -13.21 7.72
C ASP A 110 -6.46 -12.45 7.19
N ARG A 111 -5.93 -12.89 6.04
CA ARG A 111 -4.71 -12.34 5.45
C ARG A 111 -4.82 -10.84 5.22
N ASP A 112 -5.93 -10.39 4.64
CA ASP A 112 -6.08 -9.02 4.15
C ASP A 112 -6.35 -8.07 5.32
N ILE A 113 -7.13 -8.50 6.32
CA ILE A 113 -7.33 -7.76 7.58
C ILE A 113 -6.02 -7.64 8.35
N ASN A 114 -5.26 -8.73 8.51
CA ASN A 114 -3.98 -8.70 9.18
C ASN A 114 -2.98 -7.77 8.47
N ALA A 115 -2.94 -7.82 7.14
CA ALA A 115 -2.13 -6.91 6.35
C ALA A 115 -2.53 -5.45 6.59
N ALA A 116 -3.83 -5.12 6.55
CA ALA A 116 -4.35 -3.78 6.80
C ALA A 116 -3.93 -3.22 8.18
N VAL A 117 -4.01 -4.04 9.24
CA VAL A 117 -3.60 -3.63 10.59
C VAL A 117 -2.09 -3.35 10.63
N ASN A 118 -1.27 -4.23 10.04
CA ASN A 118 0.17 -4.04 10.01
C ASN A 118 0.61 -2.84 9.17
N ILE A 119 -0.06 -2.57 8.05
CA ILE A 119 0.21 -1.38 7.22
C ILE A 119 -0.05 -0.10 8.02
N ARG A 120 -1.18 -0.07 8.75
CA ARG A 120 -1.54 1.04 9.62
C ARG A 120 -0.49 1.23 10.72
N ALA A 121 -0.14 0.15 11.41
CA ALA A 121 0.84 0.18 12.51
C ALA A 121 2.24 0.59 12.01
N GLY A 122 2.73 -0.04 10.96
CA GLY A 122 4.08 0.19 10.42
C GLY A 122 4.31 1.62 9.93
N ARG A 123 3.30 2.28 9.38
CA ARG A 123 3.43 3.69 8.99
C ARG A 123 3.29 4.67 10.15
N LEU A 124 2.43 4.37 11.14
CA LEU A 124 2.34 5.21 12.33
C LEU A 124 3.66 5.23 13.10
N THR A 125 4.38 4.10 13.16
CA THR A 125 5.73 4.04 13.74
C THR A 125 6.75 4.82 12.93
N ASP A 126 6.68 4.79 11.60
CA ASP A 126 7.60 5.59 10.76
C ASP A 126 7.39 7.10 10.95
N ILE A 127 6.13 7.53 11.09
CA ILE A 127 5.77 8.93 11.34
C ILE A 127 6.25 9.38 12.73
N SER A 128 6.00 8.58 13.77
CA SER A 128 6.36 8.95 15.15
C SER A 128 7.87 8.99 15.39
N VAL A 129 8.64 8.15 14.69
CA VAL A 129 10.11 8.13 14.75
C VAL A 129 10.74 9.21 13.86
N GLY A 130 9.94 10.03 13.16
CA GLY A 130 10.44 11.06 12.24
C GLY A 130 11.19 10.47 11.05
N ASN A 131 11.00 9.18 10.76
CA ASN A 131 11.74 8.47 9.75
C ASN A 131 11.05 8.68 8.40
N GLN A 132 11.11 9.92 7.89
CA GLN A 132 10.64 10.28 6.55
C GLN A 132 11.61 9.75 5.49
N ARG A 133 11.86 8.44 5.48
CA ARG A 133 12.62 7.76 4.43
C ARG A 133 11.67 7.16 3.41
N TYR A 134 10.96 8.05 2.71
CA TYR A 134 10.54 7.76 1.34
C TYR A 134 11.22 8.78 0.42
N CYS A 135 12.46 8.51 0.07
CA CYS A 135 13.06 9.12 -1.12
C CYS A 135 12.58 8.26 -2.31
N PRO A 136 11.65 8.73 -3.16
CA PRO A 136 11.27 7.98 -4.35
C PRO A 136 12.53 7.77 -5.19
N ARG A 137 12.90 6.50 -5.43
CA ARG A 137 14.04 6.13 -6.28
C ARG A 137 13.91 6.81 -7.64
N ARG A 138 14.53 7.98 -7.81
CA ARG A 138 14.91 8.56 -9.11
C ARG A 138 16.01 9.63 -9.06
N GLN A 139 16.53 10.02 -7.90
CA GLN A 139 17.74 10.86 -7.85
C GLN A 139 18.61 10.53 -6.63
N CYS A 140 19.36 9.44 -6.70
CA CYS A 140 20.56 9.29 -5.88
C CYS A 140 21.64 8.72 -6.79
N LYS A 141 22.48 9.60 -7.32
CA LYS A 141 23.72 9.18 -7.97
C LYS A 141 24.55 8.47 -6.91
N THR A 142 24.85 7.21 -7.15
CA THR A 142 25.77 6.44 -6.31
C THR A 142 27.13 7.12 -6.33
N LYS A 143 27.54 7.72 -5.21
CA LYS A 143 28.95 7.91 -4.92
C LYS A 143 29.35 6.90 -3.86
N THR A 144 30.37 6.16 -4.23
CA THR A 144 31.07 5.09 -3.54
C THR A 144 31.46 5.51 -2.12
N GLY A 145 31.25 4.61 -1.15
CA GLY A 145 31.86 4.66 0.18
C GLY A 145 31.25 5.64 1.18
N ALA A 146 31.06 5.14 2.42
CA ALA A 146 30.66 5.85 3.63
C ALA A 146 29.17 6.24 3.79
N GLN A 147 28.73 6.14 5.04
CA GLN A 147 27.35 6.22 5.53
C GLN A 147 26.62 7.48 5.05
N ALA A 148 25.46 7.29 4.41
CA ALA A 148 24.54 8.37 4.09
C ALA A 148 23.80 8.81 5.36
N ILE A 149 24.36 9.79 6.07
CA ILE A 149 23.65 10.59 7.05
C ILE A 149 22.98 11.73 6.27
N CYS A 150 21.66 11.70 6.14
CA CYS A 150 20.91 12.84 5.60
C CYS A 150 20.88 13.93 6.67
N SER A 151 21.87 14.81 6.66
CA SER A 151 21.87 16.06 7.40
C SER A 151 20.97 17.07 6.70
N GLY A 152 19.82 17.37 7.33
CA GLY A 152 19.15 18.68 7.26
C GLY A 152 18.41 19.05 5.98
N GLY A 153 17.14 19.41 6.15
CA GLY A 153 16.46 20.39 5.30
C GLY A 153 15.82 19.84 4.02
N CYS A 154 14.50 19.71 4.04
CA CYS A 154 13.70 19.78 2.82
C CYS A 154 13.96 21.12 2.10
N CYS A 155 14.46 21.05 0.87
CA CYS A 155 14.16 21.99 -0.20
C CYS A 155 13.39 21.22 -1.27
#